data_AF-A0A7S2LZ52-F1
#
_entry.id   AF-A0A7S2LZ52-F1
#
_cell.length_a   1.000
_cell.length_b   1.000
_cell.length_c   1.000
_cell.angle_alpha   90.00
_cell.angle_beta   90.00
_cell.angle_gamma   90.00
#
_symmetry.space_group_name_H-M   'P 1'
#
loop_
_entity.id
_entity.type
_entity.pdbx_description
1 polymer ?
#
loop_
_entity_poly.entity_id
_entity_poly.type
_entity_poly.pdbx_seq_one_letter_code
_entity_poly.pdbx_strand_id
1 'polypeptide(L)'
;YGIPAEVDENETLNWFKVHWDGDFPGSSPENSCAANMCKAHSDGSCVCRTSVSESAVFDSIDNVDKEQVMGQLFLGAIGPEANSNSTNGNGFIAHVVNGLIDTSTVFEVEDKGRTFFLKNIVSEVHLNGWEAVPTILEAEDAAVLQNATIKDSTELSASNARYIDFDATDEAFVTWDVSVSYTGDYSMSLRYALDTYTRQMEVYVNDEEIKWTSPNANPIIDLDYISGNPQGAVGFEPMSRCQGDCDIDDHCAAGLFCFQVNKGGSAFPGCNGASSSDFCVDPNDVDNMLFLPTGGTNDDWRLTEGKIVRLVEGVNTIKVKCPFGNDKRPTIDYLKIEGLPSPTIASKFRNPPHFVAVIGEENSYTEQNMIDAQYETDALLEHLVYHDNVAPFLTTRIMQRFGVSNPSPRYVKTCVEAFKTGLYTSSGSSFGDSSYGSLEALSACIVLDREATDEALYEDPAFGALREPILMVMN
;
A
#
# COMPACT_ATOMS: atom_id res chain seq x y z
N TYR A 1 8.28 -0.88 3.95
CA TYR A 1 8.32 -2.34 3.75
C TYR A 1 7.63 -2.67 2.46
N GLY A 2 8.20 -3.62 1.71
CA GLY A 2 7.68 -4.01 0.42
C GLY A 2 6.23 -4.47 0.50
N ILE A 3 5.43 -4.01 -0.47
CA ILE A 3 4.13 -4.55 -0.85
C ILE A 3 4.16 -6.07 -0.66
N PRO A 4 3.13 -6.71 -0.06
CA PRO A 4 2.98 -8.15 -0.12
C PRO A 4 3.05 -8.53 -1.60
N ALA A 5 4.24 -8.93 -2.04
CA ALA A 5 4.55 -9.10 -3.46
C ALA A 5 4.06 -10.46 -3.97
N GLU A 6 3.24 -11.13 -3.15
CA GLU A 6 2.52 -12.32 -3.50
C GLU A 6 1.25 -12.41 -2.65
N VAL A 7 0.12 -12.27 -3.33
CA VAL A 7 -1.14 -12.76 -2.81
C VAL A 7 -1.22 -14.19 -3.32
N ASP A 8 -1.35 -15.19 -2.43
CA ASP A 8 -1.59 -16.56 -2.87
C ASP A 8 -2.85 -16.55 -3.72
N GLU A 9 -2.70 -16.84 -5.00
CA GLU A 9 -3.76 -16.74 -5.99
C GLU A 9 -4.99 -17.55 -5.61
N ASN A 10 -4.80 -18.68 -4.91
CA ASN A 10 -5.87 -19.58 -4.50
C ASN A 10 -6.48 -19.20 -3.13
N GLU A 11 -5.72 -18.52 -2.28
CA GLU A 11 -6.17 -18.12 -0.93
C GLU A 11 -6.52 -16.63 -0.83
N THR A 12 -6.36 -15.88 -1.92
CA THR A 12 -6.74 -14.46 -1.97
C THR A 12 -8.23 -14.31 -1.73
N LEU A 13 -8.59 -13.67 -0.62
CA LEU A 13 -9.99 -13.33 -0.31
C LEU A 13 -10.39 -11.94 -0.84
N ASN A 14 -9.42 -11.08 -1.15
CA ASN A 14 -9.63 -9.70 -1.52
C ASN A 14 -9.46 -9.49 -3.02
N TRP A 15 -10.58 -9.54 -3.74
CA TRP A 15 -10.64 -9.21 -5.16
C TRP A 15 -11.41 -7.92 -5.33
N PHE A 16 -10.87 -7.00 -6.13
CA PHE A 16 -11.61 -5.82 -6.58
C PHE A 16 -11.67 -5.80 -8.10
N LYS A 17 -12.73 -5.21 -8.62
CA LYS A 17 -12.91 -5.03 -10.06
C LYS A 17 -12.32 -3.69 -10.45
N VAL A 18 -11.54 -3.69 -11.52
CA VAL A 18 -11.01 -2.47 -12.12
C VAL A 18 -11.75 -2.16 -13.41
N HIS A 19 -11.90 -0.88 -13.68
CA HIS A 19 -12.33 -0.39 -14.98
C HIS A 19 -11.08 -0.13 -15.81
N TRP A 20 -10.99 -0.79 -16.96
CA TRP A 20 -9.87 -0.65 -17.88
C TRP A 20 -10.08 0.55 -18.81
N ASP A 21 -9.01 1.32 -19.03
CA ASP A 21 -8.95 2.31 -20.10
C ASP A 21 -8.63 1.62 -21.45
N GLY A 22 -9.52 0.71 -21.88
CA GLY A 22 -9.41 -0.01 -23.15
C GLY A 22 -9.44 -1.54 -23.02
N ASP A 23 -8.76 -2.21 -23.97
CA ASP A 23 -8.65 -3.66 -23.99
C ASP A 23 -7.84 -4.17 -22.79
N PHE A 24 -8.02 -5.43 -22.39
CA PHE A 24 -7.28 -6.10 -21.30
C PHE A 24 -6.92 -7.54 -21.69
N PRO A 25 -5.90 -8.17 -21.10
CA PRO A 25 -5.52 -9.54 -21.43
C PRO A 25 -6.72 -10.51 -21.34
N GLY A 26 -6.96 -11.24 -22.41
CA GLY A 26 -8.11 -12.14 -22.59
C GLY A 26 -9.34 -11.52 -23.27
N SER A 27 -9.32 -10.22 -23.58
CA SER A 27 -10.47 -9.51 -24.19
C SER A 27 -10.76 -9.89 -25.65
N SER A 28 -9.78 -10.45 -26.37
CA SER A 28 -9.95 -10.92 -27.76
C SER A 28 -9.02 -12.10 -28.08
N PRO A 29 -9.24 -12.83 -29.20
CA PRO A 29 -8.30 -13.87 -29.65
C PRO A 29 -6.88 -13.36 -29.91
N GLU A 30 -6.76 -12.13 -30.41
CA GLU A 30 -5.47 -11.46 -30.66
C GLU A 30 -4.83 -10.95 -29.36
N ASN A 31 -5.63 -10.63 -28.35
CA ASN A 31 -5.20 -10.16 -27.04
C ASN A 31 -5.28 -11.25 -25.96
N SER A 32 -4.94 -12.49 -26.30
CA SER A 32 -5.01 -13.63 -25.36
C SER A 32 -4.00 -13.54 -24.21
N CYS A 33 -4.19 -14.30 -23.12
CA CYS A 33 -3.21 -14.36 -22.02
C CYS A 33 -1.81 -14.74 -22.55
N ALA A 34 -1.75 -15.73 -23.44
CA ALA A 34 -0.50 -16.21 -24.02
C ALA A 34 0.20 -15.16 -24.89
N ALA A 35 -0.55 -14.38 -25.67
CA ALA A 35 0.00 -13.28 -26.48
C ALA A 35 0.64 -12.19 -25.61
N ASN A 36 0.16 -12.03 -24.38
CA ASN A 36 0.67 -11.07 -23.39
C ASN A 36 1.66 -11.71 -22.40
N MET A 37 2.09 -12.95 -22.62
CA MET A 37 2.95 -13.71 -21.70
C MET A 37 2.42 -13.74 -20.24
N CYS A 38 1.10 -13.76 -20.09
CA CYS A 38 0.41 -13.95 -18.81
C CYS A 38 0.10 -15.43 -18.57
N LYS A 39 -0.05 -15.82 -17.31
CA LYS A 39 -0.47 -17.16 -16.90
C LYS A 39 -1.97 -17.31 -17.18
N ALA A 40 -2.34 -18.34 -17.94
CA ALA A 40 -3.73 -18.64 -18.27
C ALA A 40 -4.31 -19.69 -17.32
N HIS A 41 -5.54 -19.47 -16.87
CA HIS A 41 -6.30 -20.44 -16.07
C HIS A 41 -7.26 -21.26 -16.93
N SER A 42 -7.69 -22.40 -16.38
CA SER A 42 -8.60 -23.33 -17.08
C SER A 42 -9.99 -22.73 -17.33
N ASP A 43 -10.38 -21.72 -16.56
CA ASP A 43 -11.62 -20.95 -16.73
C ASP A 43 -11.51 -19.82 -17.77
N GLY A 44 -10.32 -19.63 -18.35
CA GLY A 44 -10.04 -18.60 -19.36
C GLY A 44 -9.59 -17.25 -18.78
N SER A 45 -9.46 -17.12 -17.45
CA SER A 45 -8.89 -15.91 -16.84
C SER A 45 -7.37 -15.82 -17.04
N CYS A 46 -6.84 -14.60 -17.02
CA CYS A 46 -5.41 -14.32 -17.10
C CYS A 46 -4.91 -13.76 -15.77
N VAL A 47 -3.78 -14.28 -15.30
CA VAL A 47 -2.99 -13.69 -14.22
C VAL A 47 -1.74 -13.11 -14.86
N CYS A 48 -1.48 -11.82 -14.66
CA CYS A 48 -0.35 -11.09 -15.26
C CYS A 48 0.50 -10.46 -14.15
N ARG A 49 1.75 -10.15 -14.47
CA ARG A 49 2.60 -9.33 -13.59
C ARG A 49 2.06 -7.90 -13.59
N THR A 50 2.16 -7.23 -12.45
CA THR A 50 1.85 -5.80 -12.34
C THR A 50 3.11 -5.01 -12.07
N SER A 51 3.12 -3.75 -12.47
CA SER A 51 4.08 -2.75 -12.01
C SER A 51 3.35 -1.44 -11.73
N VAL A 52 3.79 -0.71 -10.71
CA VAL A 52 3.25 0.62 -10.40
C VAL A 52 4.22 1.67 -10.91
N SER A 53 3.70 2.71 -11.54
CA SER A 53 4.47 3.92 -11.87
C SER A 53 3.75 5.16 -11.36
N GLU A 54 4.53 6.13 -10.93
CA GLU A 54 4.03 7.40 -10.44
C GLU A 54 4.58 8.54 -11.30
N SER A 55 3.73 9.51 -11.62
CA SER A 55 4.13 10.72 -12.34
C SER A 55 3.37 11.94 -11.82
N ALA A 56 3.94 13.13 -12.03
CA ALA A 56 3.25 14.37 -11.71
C ALA A 56 2.00 14.52 -12.60
N VAL A 57 0.92 15.05 -12.03
CA VAL A 57 -0.29 15.40 -12.80
C VAL A 57 -0.14 16.78 -13.42
N PHE A 58 0.43 17.71 -12.66
CA PHE A 58 0.69 19.07 -13.08
C PHE A 58 2.19 19.35 -13.07
N ASP A 59 2.73 19.90 -14.15
CA ASP A 59 4.10 20.42 -14.22
C ASP A 59 4.15 21.95 -14.02
N SER A 60 2.98 22.59 -13.88
CA SER A 60 2.82 24.02 -13.61
C SER A 60 1.44 24.28 -13.00
N ILE A 61 1.27 25.41 -12.31
CA ILE A 61 -0.03 25.88 -11.81
C ILE A 61 -0.74 26.85 -12.78
N ASP A 62 -0.15 27.15 -13.94
CA ASP A 62 -0.73 28.06 -14.92
C ASP A 62 -1.97 27.45 -15.58
N ASN A 63 -3.08 28.18 -15.57
CA ASN A 63 -4.39 27.73 -16.08
C ASN A 63 -4.92 26.47 -15.37
N VAL A 64 -4.50 26.23 -14.12
CA VAL A 64 -5.07 25.20 -13.25
C VAL A 64 -6.03 25.86 -12.27
N ASP A 65 -7.21 25.29 -12.10
CA ASP A 65 -8.19 25.70 -11.08
C ASP A 65 -8.48 24.61 -10.05
N LYS A 66 -9.19 24.99 -8.98
CA LYS A 66 -9.63 24.09 -7.90
C LYS A 66 -10.34 22.84 -8.42
N GLU A 67 -11.22 22.96 -9.41
CA GLU A 67 -12.01 21.84 -9.92
C GLU A 67 -11.11 20.83 -10.64
N GLN A 68 -10.11 21.31 -11.38
CA GLN A 68 -9.11 20.46 -12.01
C GLN A 68 -8.23 19.74 -10.99
N VAL A 69 -7.82 20.42 -9.91
CA VAL A 69 -7.03 19.82 -8.83
C VAL A 69 -7.84 18.70 -8.16
N MET A 70 -9.05 19.00 -7.70
CA MET A 70 -9.93 18.03 -7.02
C MET A 70 -10.38 16.89 -7.93
N GLY A 71 -10.46 17.13 -9.25
CA GLY A 71 -10.89 16.13 -10.23
C GLY A 71 -9.78 15.24 -10.79
N GLN A 72 -8.50 15.55 -10.55
CA GLN A 72 -7.36 14.80 -11.11
C GLN A 72 -6.38 14.26 -10.06
N LEU A 73 -6.32 14.90 -8.88
CA LEU A 73 -5.54 14.43 -7.74
C LEU A 73 -6.42 13.63 -6.80
N PHE A 74 -6.10 12.36 -6.63
CA PHE A 74 -6.89 11.42 -5.81
C PHE A 74 -6.10 10.86 -4.64
N LEU A 75 -4.81 11.20 -4.53
CA LEU A 75 -3.95 10.79 -3.43
C LEU A 75 -3.87 11.95 -2.43
N GLY A 76 -4.28 11.67 -1.19
CA GLY A 76 -4.13 12.62 -0.09
C GLY A 76 -2.67 12.78 0.32
N ALA A 77 -2.39 13.86 1.05
CA ALA A 77 -1.14 14.09 1.76
C ALA A 77 -1.46 14.47 3.21
N ILE A 78 -0.55 14.16 4.15
CA ILE A 78 -0.71 14.53 5.56
C ILE A 78 -0.63 16.06 5.73
N GLY A 79 0.12 16.73 4.84
CA GLY A 79 0.30 18.17 4.82
C GLY A 79 1.40 18.57 3.84
N PRO A 80 1.83 19.83 3.87
CA PRO A 80 2.94 20.32 3.07
C PRO A 80 4.25 19.63 3.41
N GLU A 81 5.07 19.34 2.39
CA GLU A 81 6.41 18.80 2.58
C GLU A 81 7.33 19.78 3.33
N ALA A 82 8.29 19.26 4.10
CA ALA A 82 9.27 20.08 4.80
C ALA A 82 10.09 20.91 3.80
N ASN A 83 10.31 22.20 4.12
CA ASN A 83 11.00 23.18 3.25
C ASN A 83 10.25 23.55 1.94
N SER A 84 8.96 23.24 1.83
CA SER A 84 8.12 23.73 0.74
C SER A 84 7.83 25.24 0.87
N ASN A 85 7.59 25.90 -0.27
CA ASN A 85 7.15 27.28 -0.34
C ASN A 85 5.73 27.35 -0.93
N SER A 86 4.84 28.07 -0.26
CA SER A 86 3.45 28.22 -0.70
C SER A 86 3.32 29.19 -1.88
N THR A 87 2.60 28.77 -2.91
CA THR A 87 2.29 29.54 -4.12
C THR A 87 0.78 29.52 -4.35
N ASN A 88 0.15 30.70 -4.43
CA ASN A 88 -1.30 30.79 -4.61
C ASN A 88 -1.71 30.46 -6.04
N GLY A 89 -2.66 29.53 -6.20
CA GLY A 89 -3.33 29.22 -7.45
C GLY A 89 -4.77 29.73 -7.50
N ASN A 90 -5.54 29.32 -8.51
CA ASN A 90 -6.95 29.68 -8.63
C ASN A 90 -7.83 28.77 -7.75
N GLY A 91 -8.02 29.16 -6.50
CA GLY A 91 -8.85 28.43 -5.53
C GLY A 91 -8.13 27.32 -4.76
N PHE A 92 -6.79 27.35 -4.77
CA PHE A 92 -5.92 26.42 -4.03
C PHE A 92 -4.58 27.09 -3.69
N ILE A 93 -3.78 26.46 -2.83
CA ILE A 93 -2.39 26.81 -2.53
C ILE A 93 -1.51 25.61 -2.90
N ALA A 94 -0.50 25.82 -3.74
CA ALA A 94 0.50 24.79 -4.05
C ALA A 94 1.72 24.96 -3.14
N HIS A 95 2.08 23.92 -2.41
CA HIS A 95 3.27 23.86 -1.56
C HIS A 95 4.42 23.21 -2.34
N VAL A 96 5.37 24.03 -2.78
CA VAL A 96 6.36 23.68 -3.81
C VAL A 96 7.74 23.48 -3.19
N VAL A 97 8.36 22.33 -3.39
CA VAL A 97 9.74 22.05 -2.95
C VAL A 97 10.72 22.49 -4.03
N ASN A 98 11.81 23.15 -3.63
CA ASN A 98 12.86 23.63 -4.56
C ASN A 98 12.39 24.51 -5.74
N GLY A 99 11.17 25.05 -5.68
CA GLY A 99 10.59 25.88 -6.74
C GLY A 99 10.15 25.12 -8.00
N LEU A 100 10.05 23.79 -7.95
CA LEU A 100 9.59 22.96 -9.06
C LEU A 100 8.23 22.34 -8.75
N ILE A 101 7.27 22.49 -9.66
CA ILE A 101 5.99 21.78 -9.58
C ILE A 101 6.22 20.37 -10.10
N ASP A 102 6.28 19.40 -9.20
CA ASP A 102 6.55 18.00 -9.48
C ASP A 102 5.81 17.09 -8.48
N THR A 103 6.18 15.81 -8.42
CA THR A 103 5.57 14.80 -7.52
C THR A 103 5.71 15.09 -6.03
N SER A 104 6.61 16.00 -5.63
CA SER A 104 6.75 16.48 -4.25
C SER A 104 5.80 17.63 -3.90
N THR A 105 5.12 18.20 -4.90
CA THR A 105 4.19 19.31 -4.67
C THR A 105 2.90 18.80 -4.01
N VAL A 106 2.48 19.49 -2.96
CA VAL A 106 1.20 19.24 -2.28
C VAL A 106 0.25 20.41 -2.52
N PHE A 107 -0.95 20.10 -3.00
CA PHE A 107 -2.01 21.08 -3.23
C PHE A 107 -2.93 21.14 -2.03
N GLU A 108 -3.03 22.30 -1.40
CA GLU A 108 -3.99 22.62 -0.36
C GLU A 108 -5.24 23.26 -0.98
N VAL A 109 -6.40 22.64 -0.77
CA VAL A 109 -7.68 23.06 -1.36
C VAL A 109 -8.73 23.15 -0.27
N GLU A 110 -9.42 24.28 -0.15
CA GLU A 110 -10.60 24.39 0.71
C GLU A 110 -11.85 24.00 -0.08
N ASP A 111 -12.52 22.92 0.31
CA ASP A 111 -13.80 22.50 -0.26
C ASP A 111 -14.81 22.10 0.82
N LYS A 112 -16.07 22.53 0.67
CA LYS A 112 -17.17 22.22 1.60
C LYS A 112 -16.83 22.44 3.09
N GLY A 113 -16.06 23.49 3.38
CA GLY A 113 -15.67 23.88 4.75
C GLY A 113 -14.53 23.06 5.35
N ARG A 114 -13.78 22.32 4.52
CA ARG A 114 -12.61 21.53 4.92
C ARG A 114 -11.41 21.79 4.02
N THR A 115 -10.22 21.63 4.59
CA THR A 115 -8.95 21.72 3.87
C THR A 115 -8.50 20.32 3.46
N PHE A 116 -8.26 20.13 2.17
CA PHE A 116 -7.69 18.93 1.59
C PHE A 116 -6.23 19.19 1.23
N PHE A 117 -5.34 18.26 1.57
CA PHE A 117 -3.98 18.22 1.06
C PHE A 117 -3.88 17.07 0.07
N LEU A 118 -3.55 17.37 -1.19
CA LEU A 118 -3.55 16.43 -2.30
C LEU A 118 -2.16 16.37 -2.93
N LYS A 119 -1.60 15.17 -3.03
CA LYS A 119 -0.29 14.95 -3.64
C LYS A 119 -0.40 15.12 -5.15
N ASN A 120 0.56 15.82 -5.77
CA ASN A 120 0.64 15.99 -7.22
C ASN A 120 1.11 14.71 -7.92
N ILE A 121 0.40 13.60 -7.72
CA ILE A 121 0.79 12.29 -8.24
C ILE A 121 -0.44 11.61 -8.84
N VAL A 122 -0.23 11.02 -10.01
CA VAL A 122 -1.04 9.91 -10.51
C VAL A 122 -0.23 8.63 -10.37
N SER A 123 -0.81 7.66 -9.67
CA SER A 123 -0.26 6.31 -9.53
C SER A 123 -1.02 5.39 -10.47
N GLU A 124 -0.31 4.76 -11.41
CA GLU A 124 -0.88 3.88 -12.43
C GLU A 124 -0.36 2.45 -12.25
N VAL A 125 -1.26 1.48 -12.32
CA VAL A 125 -0.92 0.06 -12.39
C VAL A 125 -0.87 -0.34 -13.85
N HIS A 126 0.32 -0.76 -14.28
CA HIS A 126 0.58 -1.35 -15.58
C HIS A 126 0.55 -2.87 -15.48
N LEU A 127 0.07 -3.51 -16.54
CA LEU A 127 0.23 -4.94 -16.72
C LEU A 127 1.50 -5.24 -17.53
N ASN A 128 2.22 -6.27 -17.11
CA ASN A 128 3.33 -6.85 -17.85
C ASN A 128 3.16 -8.37 -17.94
N GLY A 129 3.65 -8.95 -19.03
CA GLY A 129 3.89 -10.38 -19.08
C GLY A 129 5.12 -10.80 -18.27
N TRP A 130 5.36 -12.10 -18.21
CA TRP A 130 6.63 -12.65 -17.77
C TRP A 130 7.37 -13.29 -18.93
N GLU A 131 8.66 -13.00 -19.08
CA GLU A 131 9.52 -13.79 -19.98
C GLU A 131 9.55 -15.28 -19.60
N ALA A 132 9.31 -15.59 -18.32
CA ALA A 132 9.04 -16.92 -17.81
C ALA A 132 8.06 -16.83 -16.63
N VAL A 133 6.97 -17.59 -16.68
CA VAL A 133 5.98 -17.61 -15.59
C VAL A 133 6.66 -17.97 -14.24
N PRO A 134 6.20 -17.39 -13.11
CA PRO A 134 6.77 -17.67 -11.81
C PRO A 134 6.73 -19.15 -11.46
N THR A 135 7.82 -19.63 -10.89
CA THR A 135 7.96 -20.97 -10.31
C THR A 135 8.27 -20.82 -8.83
N ILE A 136 7.45 -21.47 -7.99
CA ILE A 136 7.65 -21.56 -6.54
C ILE A 136 8.33 -22.89 -6.24
N LEU A 137 9.38 -22.84 -5.42
CA LEU A 137 10.19 -23.96 -4.99
C LEU A 137 10.20 -23.96 -3.46
N GLU A 138 9.38 -24.83 -2.89
CA GLU A 138 9.22 -24.95 -1.43
C GLU A 138 10.55 -25.29 -0.76
N ALA A 139 10.82 -24.67 0.39
CA ALA A 139 12.09 -24.86 1.10
C ALA A 139 12.19 -26.25 1.74
N GLU A 140 11.06 -26.81 2.17
CA GLU A 140 10.99 -28.16 2.72
C GLU A 140 11.27 -29.27 1.70
N ASP A 141 11.15 -28.95 0.40
CA ASP A 141 11.42 -29.85 -0.73
C ASP A 141 12.76 -29.53 -1.43
N ALA A 142 13.58 -28.65 -0.83
CA ALA A 142 14.87 -28.27 -1.37
C ALA A 142 15.80 -29.48 -1.57
N ALA A 143 16.65 -29.42 -2.61
CA ALA A 143 17.56 -30.50 -2.98
C ALA A 143 18.57 -30.83 -1.87
N VAL A 144 19.02 -29.82 -1.12
CA VAL A 144 19.93 -29.98 0.02
C VAL A 144 19.53 -29.05 1.17
N LEU A 145 19.45 -29.61 2.37
CA LEU A 145 19.35 -28.89 3.63
C LEU A 145 20.54 -29.26 4.51
N GLN A 146 21.32 -28.27 4.94
CA GLN A 146 22.46 -28.46 5.83
C GLN A 146 22.28 -27.60 7.07
N ASN A 147 22.33 -28.21 8.25
CA ASN A 147 22.06 -27.54 9.53
C ASN A 147 20.76 -26.72 9.49
N ALA A 148 19.72 -27.29 8.91
CA ALA A 148 18.39 -26.72 8.78
C ALA A 148 17.35 -27.81 9.05
N THR A 149 16.28 -27.45 9.74
CA THR A 149 15.22 -28.37 10.15
C THR A 149 13.90 -27.96 9.51
N ILE A 150 13.21 -28.92 8.91
CA ILE A 150 11.84 -28.71 8.41
C ILE A 150 10.88 -28.65 9.61
N LYS A 151 10.00 -27.65 9.61
CA LYS A 151 8.94 -27.46 10.59
C LYS A 151 7.59 -27.67 9.90
N ASP A 152 6.73 -28.46 10.53
CA ASP A 152 5.33 -28.56 10.14
C ASP A 152 4.51 -27.58 10.96
N SER A 153 3.58 -26.93 10.31
CA SER A 153 2.62 -26.02 10.91
C SER A 153 1.21 -26.56 10.73
N THR A 154 0.43 -26.61 11.81
CA THR A 154 -1.02 -26.87 11.71
C THR A 154 -1.85 -25.60 11.92
N GLU A 155 -1.22 -24.47 12.27
CA GLU A 155 -1.88 -23.22 12.68
C GLU A 155 -1.27 -21.95 12.05
N LEU A 156 -0.34 -22.07 11.09
CA LEU A 156 0.44 -20.94 10.55
C LEU A 156 0.29 -20.82 9.03
N SER A 157 0.46 -19.61 8.51
CA SER A 157 0.28 -19.14 7.13
C SER A 157 1.44 -19.41 6.16
N ALA A 158 2.30 -20.40 6.48
CA ALA A 158 3.34 -20.90 5.58
C ALA A 158 2.72 -21.64 4.38
N SER A 159 3.35 -21.60 3.20
CA SER A 159 2.85 -22.38 2.05
C SER A 159 2.89 -23.87 2.39
N ASN A 160 1.84 -24.60 1.99
CA ASN A 160 1.65 -26.01 2.36
C ASN A 160 1.73 -26.30 3.87
N ALA A 161 1.66 -25.26 4.70
CA ALA A 161 1.87 -25.28 6.14
C ALA A 161 3.21 -25.90 6.57
N ARG A 162 4.31 -25.69 5.81
CA ARG A 162 5.66 -26.18 6.14
C ARG A 162 6.70 -25.12 5.80
N TYR A 163 7.83 -25.13 6.49
CA TYR A 163 8.95 -24.21 6.26
C TYR A 163 10.25 -24.78 6.83
N ILE A 164 11.38 -24.13 6.58
CA ILE A 164 12.68 -24.49 7.20
C ILE A 164 13.15 -23.45 8.21
N ASP A 165 13.85 -23.95 9.23
CA ASP A 165 14.48 -23.15 10.28
C ASP A 165 15.97 -23.54 10.36
N PHE A 166 16.87 -22.56 10.28
CA PHE A 166 18.31 -22.80 10.30
C PHE A 166 18.84 -22.95 11.73
N ASP A 167 19.66 -23.97 11.98
CA ASP A 167 20.40 -24.10 13.24
C ASP A 167 21.38 -22.93 13.40
N ALA A 168 21.75 -22.57 14.62
CA ALA A 168 22.65 -21.44 14.93
C ALA A 168 24.14 -21.68 14.56
N THR A 169 24.45 -21.95 13.30
CA THR A 169 25.81 -22.13 12.75
C THR A 169 26.02 -21.46 11.38
N ASP A 170 27.20 -20.90 11.14
CA ASP A 170 27.62 -20.33 9.85
C ASP A 170 27.83 -21.37 8.73
N GLU A 171 27.60 -22.64 9.04
CA GLU A 171 27.56 -23.75 8.08
C GLU A 171 26.13 -24.08 7.60
N ALA A 172 25.11 -23.36 8.07
CA ALA A 172 23.72 -23.63 7.70
C ALA A 172 23.38 -23.07 6.31
N PHE A 173 22.75 -23.89 5.48
CA PHE A 173 22.30 -23.49 4.15
C PHE A 173 21.17 -24.37 3.61
N VAL A 174 20.50 -23.84 2.59
CA VAL A 174 19.52 -24.53 1.75
C VAL A 174 19.94 -24.41 0.28
N THR A 175 19.68 -25.42 -0.53
CA THR A 175 19.96 -25.40 -1.97
C THR A 175 18.81 -25.99 -2.77
N TRP A 176 18.37 -25.26 -3.79
CA TRP A 176 17.36 -25.69 -4.75
C TRP A 176 17.98 -26.00 -6.12
N ASP A 177 17.41 -26.99 -6.79
CA ASP A 177 17.64 -27.24 -8.21
C ASP A 177 16.57 -26.47 -9.02
N VAL A 178 17.02 -25.48 -9.80
CA VAL A 178 16.16 -24.57 -10.56
C VAL A 178 16.30 -24.86 -12.05
N SER A 179 15.24 -25.42 -12.65
CA SER A 179 15.21 -25.70 -14.08
C SER A 179 14.59 -24.53 -14.85
N VAL A 180 15.34 -23.97 -15.80
CA VAL A 180 14.87 -22.87 -16.67
C VAL A 180 14.92 -23.24 -18.15
N SER A 181 14.02 -22.66 -18.95
CA SER A 181 13.83 -22.99 -20.37
C SER A 181 14.68 -22.15 -21.34
N TYR A 182 15.38 -21.13 -20.84
CA TYR A 182 16.32 -20.34 -21.62
C TYR A 182 17.42 -19.77 -20.72
N THR A 183 18.56 -19.44 -21.32
CA THR A 183 19.61 -18.68 -20.64
C THR A 183 19.25 -17.20 -20.61
N GLY A 184 19.22 -16.60 -19.43
CA GLY A 184 18.79 -15.22 -19.27
C GLY A 184 18.86 -14.73 -17.84
N ASP A 185 18.34 -13.52 -17.65
CA ASP A 185 18.23 -12.90 -16.34
C ASP A 185 16.84 -13.19 -15.77
N TYR A 186 16.79 -13.54 -14.50
CA TYR A 186 15.58 -13.90 -13.77
C TYR A 186 15.52 -13.10 -12.47
N SER A 187 14.31 -12.88 -11.98
CA SER A 187 14.06 -12.30 -10.66
C SER A 187 13.95 -13.43 -9.63
N MET A 188 14.78 -13.36 -8.60
CA MET A 188 14.81 -14.28 -7.47
C MET A 188 14.29 -13.60 -6.20
N SER A 189 13.31 -14.22 -5.55
CA SER A 189 12.77 -13.78 -4.26
C SER A 189 12.67 -14.94 -3.29
N LEU A 190 12.75 -14.68 -1.99
CA LEU A 190 12.55 -15.67 -0.93
C LEU A 190 11.39 -15.22 -0.05
N ARG A 191 10.44 -16.12 0.23
CA ARG A 191 9.45 -15.89 1.28
C ARG A 191 10.02 -16.38 2.60
N TYR A 192 9.96 -15.53 3.61
CA TYR A 192 10.65 -15.73 4.87
C TYR A 192 9.91 -15.08 6.03
N ALA A 193 10.21 -15.51 7.25
CA ALA A 193 9.83 -14.81 8.47
C ALA A 193 11.09 -14.59 9.34
N LEU A 194 11.13 -13.46 10.04
CA LEU A 194 12.27 -13.03 10.83
C LEU A 194 11.76 -12.21 12.01
N ASP A 195 12.34 -12.42 13.19
CA ASP A 195 12.03 -11.65 14.38
C ASP A 195 12.43 -10.16 14.22
N THR A 196 12.71 -9.46 15.31
CA THR A 196 12.91 -8.01 15.30
C THR A 196 14.28 -7.55 14.76
N TYR A 197 15.00 -8.39 14.02
CA TYR A 197 16.35 -8.06 13.56
C TYR A 197 16.51 -8.10 12.05
N THR A 198 17.22 -7.13 11.49
CA THR A 198 17.67 -7.18 10.09
C THR A 198 18.85 -8.14 9.89
N ARG A 199 18.81 -9.03 8.90
CA ARG A 199 19.86 -10.02 8.60
C ARG A 199 20.21 -10.10 7.13
N GLN A 200 21.46 -10.41 6.82
CA GLN A 200 21.90 -10.73 5.46
C GLN A 200 22.16 -12.23 5.30
N MET A 201 21.98 -12.74 4.08
CA MET A 201 22.42 -14.07 3.68
C MET A 201 23.26 -14.05 2.40
N GLU A 202 24.22 -14.97 2.33
CA GLU A 202 25.02 -15.19 1.14
C GLU A 202 24.21 -16.02 0.14
N VAL A 203 24.25 -15.62 -1.13
CA VAL A 203 23.57 -16.35 -2.21
C VAL A 203 24.62 -16.81 -3.20
N TYR A 204 24.49 -18.06 -3.64
CA TYR A 204 25.35 -18.65 -4.66
C TYR A 204 24.49 -19.21 -5.79
N VAL A 205 24.90 -18.95 -7.03
CA VAL A 205 24.31 -19.54 -8.23
C VAL A 205 25.38 -20.38 -8.91
N ASN A 206 25.12 -21.68 -9.09
CA ASN A 206 26.09 -22.61 -9.67
C ASN A 206 27.47 -22.56 -8.98
N ASP A 207 27.44 -22.50 -7.64
CA ASP A 207 28.60 -22.36 -6.74
C ASP A 207 29.39 -21.04 -6.80
N GLU A 208 28.96 -20.07 -7.58
CA GLU A 208 29.52 -18.70 -7.58
C GLU A 208 28.71 -17.79 -6.65
N GLU A 209 29.38 -17.11 -5.71
CA GLU A 209 28.73 -16.12 -4.83
C GLU A 209 28.25 -14.92 -5.63
N ILE A 210 26.99 -14.54 -5.42
CA ILE A 210 26.37 -13.38 -6.05
C ILE A 210 26.37 -12.21 -5.08
N LYS A 211 26.85 -11.06 -5.56
CA LYS A 211 26.79 -9.78 -4.85
C LYS A 211 26.05 -8.77 -5.70
N TRP A 212 25.11 -8.06 -5.10
CA TRP A 212 24.31 -7.02 -5.75
C TRP A 212 24.77 -5.66 -5.26
N THR A 213 25.57 -4.97 -6.06
CA THR A 213 25.97 -3.59 -5.74
C THR A 213 24.78 -2.65 -5.86
N SER A 214 24.54 -1.84 -4.82
CA SER A 214 23.53 -0.78 -4.90
C SER A 214 23.90 0.27 -5.96
N PRO A 215 22.96 0.68 -6.85
CA PRO A 215 23.21 1.74 -7.85
C PRO A 215 23.62 3.09 -7.24
N ASN A 216 23.29 3.32 -5.97
CA ASN A 216 23.56 4.55 -5.23
C ASN A 216 24.35 4.25 -3.94
N ALA A 217 25.50 3.59 -4.07
CA ALA A 217 26.35 3.30 -2.91
C ALA A 217 26.71 4.60 -2.17
N ASN A 218 26.47 4.62 -0.85
CA ASN A 218 26.83 5.77 -0.04
C ASN A 218 28.36 5.99 -0.07
N PRO A 219 28.85 7.22 0.14
CA PRO A 219 30.27 7.47 0.27
C PRO A 219 30.86 6.67 1.43
N ILE A 220 31.90 5.87 1.19
CA ILE A 220 32.57 5.08 2.25
C ILE A 220 33.11 6.02 3.33
N ILE A 221 32.80 5.74 4.61
CA ILE A 221 33.28 6.49 5.79
C ILE A 221 33.94 5.55 6.80
N ASP A 222 34.83 6.06 7.65
CA ASP A 222 35.52 5.25 8.66
C ASP A 222 34.56 4.81 9.78
N LEU A 223 34.81 3.63 10.35
CA LEU A 223 34.12 3.17 11.56
C LEU A 223 34.45 4.08 12.76
N ASP A 224 33.42 4.42 13.53
CA ASP A 224 33.50 5.23 14.73
C ASP A 224 32.90 4.49 15.94
N TYR A 225 33.76 3.90 16.75
CA TYR A 225 33.34 3.23 17.98
C TYR A 225 33.15 4.25 19.11
N ILE A 226 31.91 4.40 19.58
CA ILE A 226 31.54 5.38 20.60
C ILE A 226 31.93 4.88 22.00
N SER A 227 31.37 3.75 22.42
CA SER A 227 31.62 3.09 23.70
C SER A 227 30.99 1.70 23.71
N GLY A 228 31.23 0.88 24.73
CA GLY A 228 30.72 -0.50 24.77
C GLY A 228 29.25 -0.65 25.21
N ASN A 229 28.57 0.46 25.47
CA ASN A 229 27.12 0.53 25.69
C ASN A 229 26.65 1.99 25.53
N PRO A 230 26.67 2.58 24.32
CA PRO A 230 26.29 3.97 24.09
C PRO A 230 24.85 4.28 24.54
N GLN A 231 23.94 3.35 24.36
CA GLN A 231 22.53 3.38 24.76
C GLN A 231 22.32 3.47 26.28
N GLY A 232 23.32 3.09 27.09
CA GLY A 232 23.29 3.26 28.54
C GLY A 232 23.61 4.68 29.02
N ALA A 233 24.00 5.60 28.12
CA ALA A 233 24.38 6.96 28.47
C ALA A 233 23.16 7.87 28.73
N VAL A 234 23.31 8.84 29.64
CA VAL A 234 22.28 9.87 29.86
C VAL A 234 22.20 10.77 28.64
N GLY A 235 21.02 10.86 28.02
CA GLY A 235 20.80 11.65 26.80
C GLY A 235 21.27 10.94 25.53
N PHE A 236 21.12 9.61 25.47
CA PHE A 236 21.39 8.83 24.27
C PHE A 236 20.60 9.36 23.07
N GLU A 237 21.30 9.54 21.96
CA GLU A 237 20.73 9.84 20.65
C GLU A 237 21.05 8.67 19.70
N PRO A 238 20.13 8.27 18.80
CA PRO A 238 20.36 7.17 17.87
C PRO A 238 21.64 7.34 17.02
N MET A 239 22.39 6.26 16.87
CA MET A 239 23.71 6.23 16.25
C MET A 239 23.64 6.39 14.73
N SER A 240 24.55 7.19 14.17
CA SER A 240 24.68 7.38 12.72
C SER A 240 25.33 6.18 12.04
N ARG A 241 25.27 6.16 10.71
CA ARG A 241 25.92 5.15 9.88
C ARG A 241 27.41 5.01 10.24
N CYS A 242 27.89 3.77 10.32
CA CYS A 242 29.25 3.40 10.74
C CYS A 242 29.61 3.77 12.19
N GLN A 243 28.63 4.01 13.06
CA GLN A 243 28.83 4.14 14.51
C GLN A 243 28.41 2.88 15.28
N GLY A 244 29.14 2.54 16.34
CA GLY A 244 28.89 1.38 17.21
C GLY A 244 29.07 1.73 18.69
N ASP A 245 28.66 0.94 19.67
CA ASP A 245 28.29 -0.48 19.75
C ASP A 245 26.75 -0.65 19.89
N CYS A 246 26.02 -0.85 18.80
CA CYS A 246 24.55 -1.01 18.83
C CYS A 246 24.15 -2.41 19.33
N ASP A 247 22.95 -2.59 19.92
CA ASP A 247 22.47 -3.94 20.28
C ASP A 247 21.27 -4.35 19.44
N ILE A 248 20.39 -3.40 19.15
CA ILE A 248 19.16 -3.55 18.38
C ILE A 248 19.04 -2.41 17.36
N ASP A 249 18.19 -2.60 16.36
CA ASP A 249 18.01 -1.64 15.27
C ASP A 249 17.57 -0.25 15.79
N ASP A 250 16.78 -0.18 16.88
CA ASP A 250 16.34 1.07 17.53
C ASP A 250 17.48 1.90 18.16
N HIS A 251 18.69 1.34 18.31
CA HIS A 251 19.86 2.10 18.74
C HIS A 251 20.48 2.91 17.58
N CYS A 252 20.05 2.67 16.36
CA CYS A 252 20.52 3.34 15.16
C CYS A 252 19.55 4.44 14.72
N ALA A 253 20.08 5.46 14.04
CA ALA A 253 19.29 6.50 13.42
C ALA A 253 18.32 5.91 12.39
N ALA A 254 17.21 6.58 12.16
CA ALA A 254 16.14 6.07 11.31
C ALA A 254 16.63 5.65 9.91
N GLY A 255 16.14 4.49 9.46
CA GLY A 255 16.54 3.88 8.19
C GLY A 255 17.82 3.03 8.28
N LEU A 256 18.52 3.01 9.41
CA LEU A 256 19.67 2.15 9.65
C LEU A 256 19.29 0.93 10.49
N PHE A 257 20.10 -0.11 10.42
CA PHE A 257 19.94 -1.31 11.25
C PHE A 257 21.24 -1.66 11.97
N CYS A 258 21.13 -2.41 13.06
CA CYS A 258 22.28 -2.84 13.82
C CYS A 258 22.91 -4.11 13.22
N PHE A 259 24.08 -3.95 12.62
CA PHE A 259 24.87 -5.05 12.08
C PHE A 259 25.66 -5.70 13.20
N GLN A 260 25.15 -6.85 13.67
CA GLN A 260 25.75 -7.61 14.77
C GLN A 260 26.94 -8.46 14.32
N VAL A 261 28.04 -8.41 15.07
CA VAL A 261 29.28 -9.15 14.82
C VAL A 261 29.58 -10.07 15.99
N ASN A 262 29.09 -11.31 15.93
CA ASN A 262 29.24 -12.24 17.06
C ASN A 262 30.58 -13.00 17.10
N LYS A 263 31.40 -12.96 16.03
CA LYS A 263 32.64 -13.75 15.93
C LYS A 263 33.90 -12.98 15.50
N GLY A 264 33.88 -11.64 15.58
CA GLY A 264 35.05 -10.76 15.49
C GLY A 264 35.65 -10.56 14.09
N GLY A 265 36.11 -9.35 13.81
CA GLY A 265 36.94 -9.03 12.63
C GLY A 265 36.18 -8.91 11.31
N SER A 266 34.89 -8.54 11.36
CA SER A 266 34.05 -8.39 10.17
C SER A 266 34.29 -7.06 9.46
N ALA A 267 34.23 -7.08 8.14
CA ALA A 267 34.08 -5.87 7.33
C ALA A 267 32.62 -5.42 7.41
N PHE A 268 32.41 -4.10 7.47
CA PHE A 268 31.08 -3.51 7.55
C PHE A 268 30.72 -2.91 6.20
N PRO A 269 29.57 -3.28 5.63
CA PRO A 269 29.14 -2.71 4.36
C PRO A 269 29.07 -1.18 4.45
N GLY A 270 29.66 -0.47 3.48
CA GLY A 270 29.67 0.99 3.42
C GLY A 270 30.63 1.69 4.39
N CYS A 271 31.39 0.96 5.21
CA CYS A 271 32.33 1.51 6.18
C CYS A 271 33.77 1.03 5.93
N ASN A 272 34.74 1.86 6.26
CA ASN A 272 36.16 1.53 6.22
C ASN A 272 36.64 1.11 7.63
N GLY A 273 37.19 -0.10 7.72
CA GLY A 273 37.70 -0.68 8.95
C GLY A 273 37.11 -2.07 9.24
N ALA A 274 37.62 -2.70 10.30
CA ALA A 274 37.10 -3.95 10.83
C ALA A 274 36.96 -3.83 12.34
N SER A 275 35.93 -4.46 12.89
CA SER A 275 35.64 -4.43 14.32
C SER A 275 35.07 -5.77 14.79
N SER A 276 35.07 -5.96 16.10
CA SER A 276 34.40 -7.06 16.80
C SER A 276 33.19 -6.60 17.60
N SER A 277 32.78 -5.35 17.43
CA SER A 277 31.59 -4.73 18.01
C SER A 277 30.55 -4.53 16.91
N ASP A 278 29.33 -4.19 17.33
CA ASP A 278 28.18 -4.03 16.45
C ASP A 278 28.08 -2.60 15.94
N PHE A 279 27.66 -2.39 14.69
CA PHE A 279 27.62 -1.05 14.07
C PHE A 279 26.34 -0.83 13.29
N CYS A 280 25.89 0.43 13.27
CA CYS A 280 24.77 0.87 12.47
C CYS A 280 25.14 0.92 10.99
N VAL A 281 24.40 0.18 10.16
CA VAL A 281 24.63 0.06 8.71
C VAL A 281 23.37 0.50 7.96
N ASP A 282 23.57 1.13 6.80
CA ASP A 282 22.48 1.46 5.88
C ASP A 282 22.17 0.22 5.02
N PRO A 283 20.90 -0.19 4.89
CA PRO A 283 20.49 -1.27 3.98
C PRO A 283 21.05 -1.15 2.56
N ASN A 284 21.26 0.07 2.06
CA ASN A 284 21.82 0.34 0.72
C ASN A 284 23.31 0.03 0.61
N ASP A 285 24.01 -0.13 1.73
CA ASP A 285 25.42 -0.47 1.74
C ASP A 285 25.64 -1.99 1.65
N VAL A 286 24.59 -2.81 1.82
CA VAL A 286 24.66 -4.27 1.85
C VAL A 286 24.62 -4.87 0.45
N ASP A 287 25.70 -5.55 0.06
CA ASP A 287 25.81 -6.20 -1.25
C ASP A 287 25.25 -7.64 -1.28
N ASN A 288 24.82 -8.18 -0.14
CA ASN A 288 24.22 -9.50 0.00
C ASN A 288 22.67 -9.42 0.00
N MET A 289 22.02 -10.57 0.09
CA MET A 289 20.55 -10.61 0.21
C MET A 289 20.14 -10.18 1.61
N LEU A 290 19.42 -9.06 1.72
CA LEU A 290 18.96 -8.50 2.99
C LEU A 290 17.53 -8.94 3.33
N PHE A 291 17.33 -9.31 4.58
CA PHE A 291 16.10 -9.73 5.21
C PHE A 291 15.81 -8.74 6.33
N LEU A 292 14.74 -7.97 6.17
CA LEU A 292 14.25 -7.03 7.18
C LEU A 292 13.35 -7.76 8.19
N PRO A 293 13.24 -7.27 9.42
CA PRO A 293 12.43 -7.91 10.46
C PRO A 293 10.97 -8.00 10.04
N THR A 294 10.29 -9.11 10.32
CA THR A 294 8.86 -9.26 10.00
C THR A 294 7.98 -9.18 11.24
N GLY A 295 8.56 -9.26 12.44
CA GLY A 295 7.83 -9.19 13.72
C GLY A 295 7.64 -10.56 14.38
N GLY A 296 7.81 -11.63 13.62
CA GLY A 296 7.56 -13.01 14.04
C GLY A 296 8.40 -13.99 13.21
N THR A 297 8.69 -15.17 13.77
CA THR A 297 9.55 -16.15 13.12
C THR A 297 8.80 -17.21 12.33
N ASN A 298 7.46 -17.24 12.38
CA ASN A 298 6.69 -18.32 11.78
C ASN A 298 5.23 -17.98 11.42
N ASP A 299 4.78 -16.76 11.67
CA ASP A 299 3.43 -16.25 11.39
C ASP A 299 3.43 -14.93 10.61
N ASP A 300 4.51 -14.16 10.70
CA ASP A 300 4.72 -12.92 9.96
C ASP A 300 5.60 -13.12 8.74
N TRP A 301 5.00 -13.54 7.63
CA TRP A 301 5.75 -13.84 6.40
C TRP A 301 5.91 -12.63 5.49
N ARG A 302 7.09 -12.50 4.89
CA ARG A 302 7.43 -11.50 3.89
C ARG A 302 8.11 -12.12 2.69
N LEU A 303 7.85 -11.59 1.51
CA LEU A 303 8.62 -11.88 0.31
C LEU A 303 9.72 -10.82 0.12
N THR A 304 10.97 -11.24 -0.11
CA THR A 304 12.05 -10.30 -0.44
C THR A 304 11.80 -9.63 -1.78
N GLU A 305 12.38 -8.45 -1.97
CA GLU A 305 12.48 -7.85 -3.31
C GLU A 305 13.18 -8.81 -4.28
N GLY A 306 12.73 -8.78 -5.53
CA GLY A 306 13.31 -9.57 -6.61
C GLY A 306 14.74 -9.14 -6.92
N LYS A 307 15.70 -10.00 -6.62
CA LYS A 307 17.11 -9.81 -7.00
C LYS A 307 17.37 -10.46 -8.35
N ILE A 308 18.03 -9.73 -9.24
CA ILE A 308 18.35 -10.26 -10.57
C ILE A 308 19.47 -11.29 -10.46
N VAL A 309 19.23 -12.48 -10.97
CA VAL A 309 20.21 -13.56 -11.11
C VAL A 309 20.25 -14.03 -12.55
N ARG A 310 21.44 -14.42 -13.03
CA ARG A 310 21.58 -14.98 -14.38
C ARG A 310 21.60 -16.49 -14.32
N LEU A 311 20.67 -17.13 -15.03
CA LEU A 311 20.51 -18.58 -15.08
C LEU A 311 20.79 -19.10 -16.50
N VAL A 312 21.29 -20.33 -16.59
CA VAL A 312 21.59 -21.02 -17.85
C VAL A 312 20.47 -22.01 -18.16
N GLU A 313 20.07 -22.14 -19.44
CA GLU A 313 19.08 -23.15 -19.86
C GLU A 313 19.42 -24.54 -19.28
N GLY A 314 18.42 -25.18 -18.68
CA GLY A 314 18.58 -26.42 -17.92
C GLY A 314 18.58 -26.18 -16.41
N VAL A 315 19.21 -27.10 -15.67
CA VAL A 315 19.23 -27.09 -14.20
C VAL A 315 20.38 -26.22 -13.68
N ASN A 316 20.05 -25.29 -12.80
CA ASN A 316 20.99 -24.46 -12.04
C ASN A 316 20.84 -24.75 -10.55
N THR A 317 21.88 -24.56 -9.77
CA THR A 317 21.78 -24.61 -8.30
C THR A 317 21.69 -23.19 -7.74
N ILE A 318 20.75 -22.98 -6.83
CA ILE A 318 20.66 -21.74 -6.03
C ILE A 318 20.80 -22.11 -4.57
N LYS A 319 21.85 -21.61 -3.92
CA LYS A 319 22.17 -21.88 -2.52
C LYS A 319 22.09 -20.59 -1.71
N VAL A 320 21.36 -20.64 -0.61
CA VAL A 320 21.23 -19.55 0.36
C VAL A 320 21.86 -19.99 1.67
N LYS A 321 22.88 -19.27 2.13
CA LYS A 321 23.74 -19.67 3.25
C LYS A 321 23.82 -18.58 4.32
N CYS A 322 23.80 -19.01 5.57
CA CYS A 322 24.03 -18.14 6.71
C CYS A 322 25.50 -17.68 6.73
N PRO A 323 25.77 -16.36 6.71
CA PRO A 323 27.14 -15.86 6.70
C PRO A 323 27.80 -16.07 8.06
N PHE A 324 29.13 -15.97 8.06
CA PHE A 324 29.93 -16.05 9.27
C PHE A 324 29.50 -15.00 10.31
N GLY A 325 29.28 -15.42 11.56
CA GLY A 325 28.99 -14.52 12.69
C GLY A 325 27.52 -14.11 12.86
N ASN A 326 26.60 -14.60 12.01
CA ASN A 326 25.17 -14.37 12.18
C ASN A 326 24.54 -15.42 13.11
N ASP A 327 24.12 -15.00 14.29
CA ASP A 327 23.52 -15.88 15.31
C ASP A 327 21.99 -16.01 15.16
N LYS A 328 21.36 -15.07 14.44
CA LYS A 328 19.93 -15.12 14.05
C LYS A 328 19.80 -15.28 12.55
N ARG A 329 18.77 -16.03 12.13
CA ARG A 329 18.49 -16.36 10.72
C ARG A 329 17.00 -16.22 10.45
N PRO A 330 16.62 -15.87 9.20
CA PRO A 330 15.24 -16.01 8.80
C PRO A 330 14.84 -17.48 8.74
N THR A 331 13.59 -17.77 9.04
CA THR A 331 12.95 -19.00 8.57
C THR A 331 12.57 -18.80 7.11
N ILE A 332 12.69 -19.85 6.29
CA ILE A 332 12.43 -19.75 4.84
C ILE A 332 11.26 -20.68 4.50
N ASP A 333 10.30 -20.12 3.78
CA ASP A 333 9.12 -20.81 3.27
C ASP A 333 9.39 -21.35 1.88
N TYR A 334 9.66 -20.46 0.91
CA TYR A 334 9.99 -20.87 -0.46
C TYR A 334 10.91 -19.89 -1.18
N LEU A 335 11.50 -20.40 -2.26
CA LEU A 335 12.17 -19.66 -3.31
C LEU A 335 11.22 -19.43 -4.48
N LYS A 336 11.08 -18.18 -4.93
CA LYS A 336 10.38 -17.83 -6.16
C LYS A 336 11.36 -17.39 -7.24
N ILE A 337 11.24 -17.98 -8.42
CA ILE A 337 11.97 -17.60 -9.63
C ILE A 337 10.97 -17.21 -10.70
N GLU A 338 11.10 -16.01 -11.24
CA GLU A 338 10.26 -15.52 -12.34
C GLU A 338 11.09 -14.80 -13.41
N GLY A 339 10.63 -14.82 -14.65
CA GLY A 339 11.25 -14.03 -15.71
C GLY A 339 11.07 -12.54 -15.48
N LEU A 340 11.91 -11.73 -16.14
CA LEU A 340 11.79 -10.28 -16.08
C LEU A 340 10.46 -9.79 -16.71
N PRO A 341 10.00 -8.57 -16.38
CA PRO A 341 8.76 -8.03 -16.95
C PRO A 341 8.87 -7.88 -18.46
N SER A 342 8.03 -8.57 -19.23
CA SER A 342 7.96 -8.46 -20.69
C SER A 342 6.78 -9.26 -21.25
N PRO A 343 6.01 -8.74 -22.24
CA PRO A 343 6.02 -7.38 -22.76
C PRO A 343 5.24 -6.41 -21.87
N THR A 344 5.45 -5.10 -22.03
CA THR A 344 4.54 -4.09 -21.46
C THR A 344 3.22 -4.14 -22.20
N ILE A 345 2.13 -4.34 -21.46
CA ILE A 345 0.79 -4.41 -21.99
C ILE A 345 0.21 -3.00 -21.95
N ALA A 346 -0.41 -2.56 -23.05
CA ALA A 346 -0.93 -1.19 -23.16
C ALA A 346 -2.00 -0.87 -22.10
N SER A 347 -2.73 -1.90 -21.66
CA SER A 347 -3.74 -1.85 -20.62
C SER A 347 -3.13 -1.41 -19.29
N LYS A 348 -3.69 -0.34 -18.73
CA LYS A 348 -3.39 0.15 -17.40
C LYS A 348 -4.67 0.62 -16.73
N PHE A 349 -4.61 0.77 -15.42
CA PHE A 349 -5.67 1.39 -14.64
C PHE A 349 -5.04 2.24 -13.54
N ARG A 350 -5.77 3.25 -13.07
CA ARG A 350 -5.33 4.05 -11.92
C ARG A 350 -5.20 3.15 -10.70
N ASN A 351 -4.06 3.19 -10.02
CA ASN A 351 -3.89 2.49 -8.75
C ASN A 351 -4.98 2.98 -7.78
N PRO A 352 -5.88 2.10 -7.32
CA PRO A 352 -6.99 2.51 -6.46
C PRO A 352 -6.43 3.21 -5.23
N PRO A 353 -6.94 4.40 -4.86
CA PRO A 353 -6.45 5.10 -3.68
C PRO A 353 -6.61 4.22 -2.45
N HIS A 354 -5.54 4.07 -1.69
CA HIS A 354 -5.53 3.49 -0.35
C HIS A 354 -5.35 4.67 0.60
N PHE A 355 -6.25 4.87 1.57
CA PHE A 355 -6.11 5.98 2.51
C PHE A 355 -5.20 5.60 3.68
N VAL A 356 -5.17 4.33 4.04
CA VAL A 356 -4.11 3.72 4.83
C VAL A 356 -3.27 2.84 3.90
N ALA A 357 -1.94 3.00 3.95
CA ALA A 357 -1.05 2.04 3.30
C ALA A 357 -1.40 0.64 3.84
N VAL A 358 -1.77 -0.33 3.01
CA VAL A 358 -2.10 -1.70 3.46
C VAL A 358 -0.87 -2.42 4.05
N ILE A 359 0.26 -1.71 4.11
CA ILE A 359 1.61 -2.18 4.34
C ILE A 359 2.27 -1.08 5.17
N GLY A 360 2.52 -1.33 6.45
CA GLY A 360 3.25 -0.38 7.29
C GLY A 360 4.67 -0.21 6.79
N GLU A 361 5.11 1.02 6.51
CA GLU A 361 6.53 1.31 6.34
C GLU A 361 7.18 1.48 7.70
N GLU A 362 7.60 0.38 8.32
CA GLU A 362 8.27 0.40 9.64
C GLU A 362 9.59 1.20 9.69
N ASN A 363 10.11 1.69 8.55
CA ASN A 363 11.29 2.57 8.49
C ASN A 363 11.00 3.98 7.98
N SER A 364 9.72 4.38 7.92
CA SER A 364 9.33 5.78 7.82
C SER A 364 8.56 6.13 9.08
N TYR A 365 8.87 7.27 9.70
CA TYR A 365 8.05 7.82 10.78
C TYR A 365 6.70 8.33 10.24
N THR A 366 5.87 7.44 9.72
CA THR A 366 4.42 7.62 9.70
C THR A 366 3.85 6.42 10.41
N GLU A 367 3.99 6.49 11.73
CA GLU A 367 3.12 5.90 12.74
C GLU A 367 1.74 5.61 12.10
N GLN A 368 1.49 4.35 11.74
CA GLN A 368 0.20 3.90 11.22
C GLN A 368 -0.77 3.95 12.38
N ASN A 369 -1.27 5.15 12.64
CA ASN A 369 -1.87 5.48 13.91
C ASN A 369 -3.36 5.18 13.89
N MET A 370 -3.97 5.10 15.07
CA MET A 370 -5.43 5.25 15.20
C MET A 370 -5.93 6.50 14.46
N ILE A 371 -5.07 7.51 14.31
CA ILE A 371 -5.30 8.73 13.55
C ILE A 371 -5.49 8.45 12.06
N ASP A 372 -4.69 7.57 11.43
CA ASP A 372 -4.82 7.26 10.00
C ASP A 372 -6.08 6.44 9.71
N ALA A 373 -6.37 5.46 10.59
CA ALA A 373 -7.62 4.72 10.53
C ALA A 373 -8.84 5.63 10.75
N GLN A 374 -8.71 6.64 11.62
CA GLN A 374 -9.74 7.66 11.83
C GLN A 374 -9.89 8.54 10.57
N TYR A 375 -8.80 9.02 9.98
CA TYR A 375 -8.84 9.82 8.76
C TYR A 375 -9.41 9.05 7.57
N GLU A 376 -9.08 7.76 7.42
CA GLU A 376 -9.66 6.89 6.39
C GLU A 376 -11.15 6.64 6.63
N THR A 377 -11.54 6.37 7.89
CA THR A 377 -12.96 6.23 8.26
C THR A 377 -13.72 7.52 7.98
N ASP A 378 -13.16 8.68 8.34
CA ASP A 378 -13.76 9.98 8.10
C ASP A 378 -13.86 10.26 6.59
N ALA A 379 -12.82 9.97 5.81
CA ALA A 379 -12.84 10.10 4.35
C ALA A 379 -13.91 9.21 3.70
N LEU A 380 -14.08 7.97 4.16
CA LEU A 380 -15.15 7.09 3.69
C LEU A 380 -16.53 7.61 4.07
N LEU A 381 -16.73 8.02 5.33
CA LEU A 381 -17.99 8.61 5.79
C LEU A 381 -18.33 9.87 4.99
N GLU A 382 -17.34 10.70 4.70
CA GLU A 382 -17.49 11.87 3.83
C GLU A 382 -17.88 11.51 2.42
N HIS A 383 -17.18 10.55 1.81
CA HIS A 383 -17.51 10.08 0.47
C HIS A 383 -18.97 9.62 0.42
N LEU A 384 -19.43 8.89 1.44
CA LEU A 384 -20.82 8.48 1.56
C LEU A 384 -21.74 9.69 1.73
N VAL A 385 -21.50 10.60 2.68
CA VAL A 385 -22.37 11.77 2.97
C VAL A 385 -22.49 12.72 1.78
N TYR A 386 -21.39 12.98 1.09
CA TYR A 386 -21.32 13.89 -0.05
C TYR A 386 -21.58 13.22 -1.40
N HIS A 387 -21.85 11.92 -1.42
CA HIS A 387 -22.24 11.22 -2.64
C HIS A 387 -23.52 11.84 -3.22
N ASP A 388 -23.56 12.07 -4.53
CA ASP A 388 -24.65 12.78 -5.21
C ASP A 388 -26.05 12.17 -4.97
N ASN A 389 -26.09 10.87 -4.72
CA ASN A 389 -27.31 10.12 -4.42
C ASN A 389 -27.82 10.28 -2.97
N VAL A 390 -27.01 10.75 -2.02
CA VAL A 390 -27.45 10.82 -0.61
C VAL A 390 -28.56 11.84 -0.41
N ALA A 391 -28.39 13.06 -0.91
CA ALA A 391 -29.42 14.09 -0.76
C ALA A 391 -30.81 13.67 -1.30
N PRO A 392 -30.96 13.17 -2.55
CA PRO A 392 -32.26 12.73 -3.05
C PRO A 392 -32.80 11.48 -2.35
N PHE A 393 -31.93 10.53 -2.00
CA PHE A 393 -32.33 9.33 -1.28
C PHE A 393 -32.86 9.66 0.12
N LEU A 394 -32.09 10.39 0.91
CA LEU A 394 -32.42 10.72 2.30
C LEU A 394 -33.65 11.63 2.37
N THR A 395 -33.73 12.66 1.52
CA THR A 395 -34.87 13.59 1.47
C THR A 395 -36.19 12.82 1.27
N THR A 396 -36.23 11.91 0.29
CA THR A 396 -37.43 11.11 0.00
C THR A 396 -37.83 10.24 1.19
N ARG A 397 -36.86 9.62 1.88
CA ARG A 397 -37.14 8.77 3.05
C ARG A 397 -37.63 9.58 4.25
N ILE A 398 -37.08 10.76 4.49
CA ILE A 398 -37.53 11.63 5.57
C ILE A 398 -38.93 12.15 5.27
N MET A 399 -39.21 12.61 4.05
CA MET A 399 -40.57 13.02 3.63
C MET A 399 -41.62 11.95 3.90
N GLN A 400 -41.31 10.68 3.62
CA GLN A 400 -42.19 9.54 3.93
C GLN A 400 -42.46 9.40 5.43
N ARG A 401 -41.47 9.67 6.30
CA ARG A 401 -41.65 9.65 7.77
C ARG A 401 -42.47 10.82 8.29
N PHE A 402 -42.47 11.95 7.58
CA PHE A 402 -43.36 13.08 7.83
C PHE A 402 -44.76 12.91 7.23
N GLY A 403 -45.07 11.74 6.66
CA GLY A 403 -46.40 11.40 6.16
C GLY A 403 -46.65 11.75 4.69
N VAL A 404 -45.63 12.15 3.93
CA VAL A 404 -45.74 12.42 2.50
C VAL A 404 -45.31 11.19 1.72
N SER A 405 -46.25 10.31 1.36
CA SER A 405 -45.93 9.02 0.72
C SER A 405 -45.54 9.14 -0.76
N ASN A 406 -46.09 10.14 -1.47
CA ASN A 406 -45.88 10.35 -2.90
C ASN A 406 -45.58 11.83 -3.21
N PRO A 407 -44.42 12.36 -2.77
CA PRO A 407 -44.07 13.77 -2.99
C PRO A 407 -43.86 14.07 -4.48
N SER A 408 -44.26 15.26 -4.93
CA SER A 408 -44.01 15.67 -6.31
C SER A 408 -42.50 15.83 -6.60
N PRO A 409 -42.05 15.63 -7.86
CA PRO A 409 -40.64 15.81 -8.23
C PRO A 409 -40.10 17.21 -7.89
N ARG A 410 -40.95 18.25 -7.98
CA ARG A 410 -40.58 19.61 -7.60
C ARG A 410 -40.33 19.69 -6.09
N TYR A 411 -41.21 19.13 -5.28
CA TYR A 411 -41.08 19.19 -3.84
C TYR A 411 -39.83 18.47 -3.34
N VAL A 412 -39.58 17.27 -3.87
CA VAL A 412 -38.32 16.55 -3.62
C VAL A 412 -37.13 17.42 -4.02
N LYS A 413 -37.14 18.02 -5.22
CA LYS A 413 -36.06 18.90 -5.66
C LYS A 413 -35.83 20.08 -4.70
N THR A 414 -36.89 20.78 -4.29
CA THR A 414 -36.77 21.93 -3.37
C THR A 414 -36.14 21.53 -2.04
N CYS A 415 -36.55 20.39 -1.46
CA CYS A 415 -35.98 19.94 -0.18
C CYS A 415 -34.59 19.31 -0.33
N VAL A 416 -34.27 18.72 -1.47
CA VAL A 416 -32.90 18.33 -1.82
C VAL A 416 -31.99 19.56 -1.87
N GLU A 417 -32.40 20.64 -2.52
CA GLU A 417 -31.63 21.89 -2.54
C GLU A 417 -31.48 22.50 -1.15
N ALA A 418 -32.53 22.47 -0.31
CA ALA A 418 -32.45 22.92 1.08
C ALA A 418 -31.44 22.10 1.90
N PHE A 419 -31.40 20.78 1.72
CA PHE A 419 -30.41 19.91 2.34
C PHE A 419 -28.99 20.20 1.83
N LYS A 420 -28.81 20.38 0.51
CA LYS A 420 -27.49 20.62 -0.10
C LYS A 420 -26.91 21.99 0.26
N THR A 421 -27.75 23.02 0.25
CA THR A 421 -27.33 24.41 0.55
C THR A 421 -27.33 24.71 2.05
N GLY A 422 -27.99 23.87 2.84
CA GLY A 422 -28.15 24.09 4.27
C GLY A 422 -29.07 25.24 4.63
N LEU A 423 -29.88 25.71 3.67
CA LEU A 423 -30.71 26.90 3.85
C LEU A 423 -32.09 26.71 3.24
N TYR A 424 -33.13 27.01 4.02
CA TYR A 424 -34.49 27.11 3.53
C TYR A 424 -35.17 28.36 4.08
N THR A 425 -35.78 29.16 3.21
CA THR A 425 -36.48 30.40 3.61
C THR A 425 -37.97 30.27 3.32
N SER A 426 -38.80 30.51 4.34
CA SER A 426 -40.25 30.57 4.20
C SER A 426 -40.82 31.69 5.06
N SER A 427 -41.74 32.48 4.49
CA SER A 427 -42.47 33.56 5.17
C SER A 427 -41.57 34.58 5.91
N GLY A 428 -40.39 34.87 5.35
CA GLY A 428 -39.44 35.83 5.93
C GLY A 428 -38.51 35.27 7.01
N SER A 429 -38.67 34.00 7.38
CA SER A 429 -37.77 33.27 8.28
C SER A 429 -36.86 32.34 7.48
N SER A 430 -35.59 32.25 7.87
CA SER A 430 -34.62 31.32 7.29
C SER A 430 -34.23 30.26 8.31
N PHE A 431 -34.07 29.02 7.85
CA PHE A 431 -33.79 27.83 8.64
C PHE A 431 -32.52 27.15 8.13
N GLY A 432 -31.71 26.65 9.06
CA GLY A 432 -30.43 26.02 8.79
C GLY A 432 -29.23 26.95 8.92
N ASP A 433 -28.05 26.37 8.74
CA ASP A 433 -26.74 26.92 9.05
C ASP A 433 -25.90 27.21 7.80
N SER A 434 -26.49 27.09 6.61
CA SER A 434 -25.80 27.20 5.31
C SER A 434 -24.73 26.13 5.07
N SER A 435 -24.78 25.03 5.82
CA SER A 435 -23.90 23.87 5.65
C SER A 435 -24.61 22.75 4.88
N TYR A 436 -23.90 22.06 3.99
CA TYR A 436 -24.44 20.86 3.36
C TYR A 436 -24.86 19.84 4.42
N GLY A 437 -26.02 19.23 4.22
CA GLY A 437 -26.54 18.22 5.13
C GLY A 437 -27.40 18.76 6.27
N SER A 438 -27.76 20.04 6.26
CA SER A 438 -28.56 20.65 7.32
C SER A 438 -29.95 20.02 7.44
N LEU A 439 -30.14 19.21 8.49
CA LEU A 439 -31.43 18.58 8.78
C LEU A 439 -32.49 19.62 9.21
N GLU A 440 -32.07 20.77 9.73
CA GLU A 440 -32.97 21.88 10.06
C GLU A 440 -33.59 22.47 8.79
N ALA A 441 -32.77 22.84 7.81
CA ALA A 441 -33.25 23.36 6.52
C ALA A 441 -34.13 22.32 5.80
N LEU A 442 -33.73 21.05 5.80
CA LEU A 442 -34.52 19.96 5.23
C LEU A 442 -35.88 19.80 5.93
N SER A 443 -35.88 19.73 7.27
CA SER A 443 -37.12 19.55 8.03
C SER A 443 -38.06 20.74 7.88
N ALA A 444 -37.51 21.96 7.88
CA ALA A 444 -38.28 23.18 7.61
C ALA A 444 -38.89 23.18 6.21
N CYS A 445 -38.13 22.76 5.18
CA CYS A 445 -38.68 22.58 3.84
C CYS A 445 -39.84 21.57 3.83
N ILE A 446 -39.68 20.43 4.50
CA ILE A 446 -40.70 19.36 4.52
C ILE A 446 -42.01 19.78 5.20
N VAL A 447 -41.97 20.72 6.16
CA VAL A 447 -43.19 21.12 6.88
C VAL A 447 -43.76 22.46 6.41
N LEU A 448 -42.96 23.29 5.74
CA LEU A 448 -43.34 24.64 5.34
C LEU A 448 -43.38 24.86 3.82
N ASP A 449 -43.01 23.86 3.01
CA ASP A 449 -43.25 23.95 1.56
C ASP A 449 -44.76 24.04 1.29
N ARG A 450 -45.12 24.72 0.19
CA ARG A 450 -46.51 24.89 -0.22
C ARG A 450 -47.25 23.55 -0.35
N GLU A 451 -46.57 22.49 -0.78
CA GLU A 451 -47.18 21.18 -0.94
C GLU A 451 -47.46 20.50 0.41
N ALA A 452 -46.81 20.92 1.49
CA ALA A 452 -47.14 20.45 2.84
C ALA A 452 -48.24 21.28 3.51
N THR A 453 -48.49 22.51 3.03
CA THR A 453 -49.31 23.51 3.74
C THR A 453 -50.55 23.95 2.97
N ASP A 454 -50.68 23.60 1.69
CA ASP A 454 -51.83 23.96 0.86
C ASP A 454 -53.08 23.20 1.30
N GLU A 455 -54.10 23.94 1.75
CA GLU A 455 -55.36 23.38 2.22
C GLU A 455 -56.11 22.61 1.11
N ALA A 456 -55.88 22.93 -0.16
CA ALA A 456 -56.50 22.22 -1.28
C ALA A 456 -56.07 20.74 -1.36
N LEU A 457 -54.91 20.40 -0.81
CA LEU A 457 -54.37 19.04 -0.84
C LEU A 457 -55.03 18.10 0.18
N TYR A 458 -55.75 18.63 1.19
CA TYR A 458 -56.55 17.78 2.10
C TYR A 458 -57.73 17.09 1.39
N GLU A 459 -58.19 17.65 0.28
CA GLU A 459 -59.27 17.11 -0.54
C GLU A 459 -58.76 16.16 -1.63
N ASP A 460 -57.44 16.01 -1.80
CA ASP A 460 -56.83 15.08 -2.75
C ASP A 460 -56.68 13.68 -2.13
N PRO A 461 -57.44 12.66 -2.58
CA PRO A 461 -57.33 11.30 -2.05
C PRO A 461 -56.00 10.60 -2.38
N ALA A 462 -55.17 11.17 -3.25
CA ALA A 462 -53.82 10.68 -3.54
C ALA A 462 -52.74 11.36 -2.67
N PHE A 463 -53.10 12.36 -1.87
CA PHE A 463 -52.17 13.12 -1.02
C PHE A 463 -52.15 12.58 0.42
N GLY A 464 -50.97 12.61 1.05
CA GLY A 464 -50.76 12.14 2.42
C GLY A 464 -50.17 10.73 2.55
N ALA A 465 -50.44 10.08 3.68
CA ALA A 465 -49.87 8.78 4.04
C ALA A 465 -50.82 7.62 3.71
N LEU A 466 -50.35 6.66 2.93
CA LEU A 466 -51.01 5.36 2.85
C LEU A 466 -50.91 4.69 4.23
N ARG A 467 -52.07 4.51 4.89
CA ARG A 467 -52.14 3.81 6.18
C ARG A 467 -51.63 2.38 5.97
N GLU A 468 -50.60 1.97 6.71
CA GLU A 468 -50.09 0.60 6.67
C GLU A 468 -51.24 -0.40 6.86
N PRO A 469 -51.26 -1.53 6.12
CA PRO A 469 -52.32 -2.51 6.26
C PRO A 469 -52.38 -3.02 7.71
N ILE A 470 -53.51 -2.79 8.37
CA ILE A 470 -53.77 -3.34 9.69
C ILE A 470 -53.82 -4.86 9.55
N LEU A 471 -52.85 -5.55 10.14
CA LEU A 471 -52.92 -6.99 10.38
C LEU A 471 -53.98 -7.22 11.48
N MET A 472 -55.24 -7.32 11.06
CA MET A 472 -56.31 -7.77 11.95
C MET A 472 -56.11 -9.26 12.21
N VAL A 473 -55.52 -9.59 13.37
CA VAL A 473 -55.59 -10.96 13.90
C VAL A 473 -57.03 -11.17 14.36
N MET A 474 -57.83 -11.82 13.52
CA MET A 474 -59.15 -12.29 13.92
C MET A 474 -58.95 -13.52 14.81
N ASN A 475 -59.32 -13.40 16.09
CA ASN A 475 -59.38 -14.53 17.03
C ASN A 475 -60.59 -15.42 16.75
#